data_AF-A0A1F8XWR5-F1
#
_entry.id   AF-A0A1F8XWR5-F1
#
_cell.length_a   1.000
_cell.length_b   1.000
_cell.length_c   1.000
_cell.angle_alpha   90.00
_cell.angle_beta   90.00
_cell.angle_gamma   90.00
#
_symmetry.space_group_name_H-M   'P 1'
#
loop_
_entity.id
_entity.type
_entity.pdbx_description
1 polymer ?
#
loop_
_entity_poly.entity_id
_entity_poly.type
_entity_poly.pdbx_seq_one_letter_code
_entity_poly.pdbx_strand_id
1 'polypeptide(L)'
;MGETLGARLKRMRSLRGLGLRETANKVGISATYLSRIENNAETSPPSEEKILKLAEVLNDNFDDLMRLAGRVPGEVSDLIKSDSSMPAFLRRAKEDNVSATELLKMLEERKSKK
;
A
#
# COMPACT_ATOMS: atom_id res chain seq x y z
N MET A 1 12.97 -13.23 1.35
CA MET A 1 12.32 -12.19 2.18
C MET A 1 11.78 -11.13 1.24
N GLY A 2 10.50 -10.76 1.38
CA GLY A 2 9.93 -9.65 0.59
C GLY A 2 10.55 -8.31 0.99
N GLU A 3 10.52 -7.34 0.08
CA GLU A 3 10.93 -5.96 0.36
C GLU A 3 10.04 -5.37 1.47
N THR A 4 10.63 -4.62 2.41
CA THR A 4 9.87 -3.87 3.44
C THR A 4 9.55 -2.47 2.94
N LEU A 5 8.57 -1.80 3.56
CA LEU A 5 8.29 -0.39 3.28
C LEU A 5 9.56 0.47 3.41
N GLY A 6 10.30 0.32 4.52
CA GLY A 6 11.53 1.07 4.75
C GLY A 6 12.57 0.89 3.65
N ALA A 7 12.79 -0.36 3.24
CA ALA A 7 13.72 -0.69 2.16
C ALA A 7 13.29 -0.07 0.83
N ARG A 8 11.99 -0.15 0.49
CA ARG A 8 11.41 0.47 -0.72
C ARG A 8 11.62 1.97 -0.73
N LEU A 9 11.26 2.66 0.34
CA LEU A 9 11.39 4.12 0.44
C LEU A 9 12.85 4.57 0.33
N LYS A 10 13.77 3.92 1.04
CA LYS A 10 15.20 4.22 0.97
C LYS A 10 15.76 4.05 -0.43
N ARG A 11 15.41 2.94 -1.09
CA ARG A 11 15.83 2.63 -2.46
C ARG A 11 15.29 3.68 -3.44
N MET A 12 14.00 3.96 -3.38
CA MET A 12 13.32 4.90 -4.28
C MET A 12 13.78 6.35 -4.07
N ARG A 13 14.07 6.74 -2.82
CA ARG A 13 14.67 8.04 -2.50
C ARG A 13 16.07 8.17 -3.10
N SER A 14 16.90 7.14 -2.93
CA SER A 14 18.29 7.12 -3.43
C SER A 14 18.34 7.13 -4.96
N LEU A 15 17.48 6.37 -5.63
CA LEU A 15 17.35 6.37 -7.09
C LEU A 15 16.98 7.74 -7.68
N ARG A 16 16.34 8.60 -6.89
CA ARG A 16 15.96 9.97 -7.29
C ARG A 16 16.97 11.03 -6.85
N GLY A 17 18.07 10.63 -6.22
CA GLY A 17 19.05 11.58 -5.68
C GLY A 17 18.50 12.47 -4.57
N LEU A 18 17.39 12.08 -3.92
CA LEU A 18 16.73 12.90 -2.91
C LEU A 18 17.40 12.75 -1.54
N GLY A 19 17.63 13.87 -0.87
CA GLY A 19 18.13 13.87 0.51
C GLY A 19 17.06 13.41 1.50
N LEU A 20 17.49 12.84 2.64
CA LEU A 20 16.56 12.43 3.71
C LEU A 20 15.71 13.60 4.22
N ARG A 21 16.36 14.72 4.56
CA ARG A 21 15.69 15.94 5.05
C ARG A 21 14.78 16.57 4.00
N GLU A 22 15.26 16.64 2.76
CA GLU A 22 14.48 17.16 1.63
C GLU A 22 13.20 16.34 1.42
N THR A 23 13.31 15.01 1.40
CA THR A 23 12.17 14.10 1.24
C THR A 23 11.18 14.25 2.39
N ALA A 24 11.68 14.26 3.63
CA ALA A 24 10.84 14.43 4.81
C ALA A 24 10.05 15.75 4.78
N ASN A 25 10.69 16.85 4.37
CA ASN A 25 10.05 18.15 4.22
C ASN A 25 8.97 18.13 3.14
N LYS A 26 9.25 17.56 1.96
CA LYS A 26 8.27 17.43 0.85
C LYS A 26 7.02 16.64 1.26
N VAL A 27 7.20 15.59 2.07
CA VAL A 27 6.10 14.75 2.58
C VAL A 27 5.40 15.38 3.79
N GLY A 28 6.03 16.35 4.46
CA GLY A 28 5.54 16.97 5.68
C GLY A 28 5.63 16.04 6.89
N ILE A 29 6.77 15.38 7.06
CA ILE A 29 7.12 14.54 8.22
C ILE A 29 8.51 14.92 8.74
N SER A 30 8.88 14.47 9.94
CA SER A 30 10.24 14.70 10.45
C SER A 30 11.26 13.78 9.77
N ALA A 31 12.48 14.29 9.54
CA ALA A 31 13.57 13.48 9.00
C ALA A 31 13.91 12.29 9.92
N THR A 32 13.73 12.44 11.24
CA THR A 32 13.87 11.36 12.22
C THR A 32 12.83 10.27 12.01
N TYR A 33 11.57 10.63 11.75
CA TYR A 33 10.52 9.66 11.45
C TYR A 33 10.81 8.91 10.15
N LEU A 34 11.15 9.63 9.07
CA LEU A 34 11.54 9.00 7.80
C LEU A 34 12.73 8.04 7.97
N SER A 35 13.76 8.44 8.74
CA SER A 35 14.90 7.58 9.05
C SER A 35 14.49 6.30 9.80
N ARG A 36 13.62 6.40 10.80
CA ARG A 36 13.13 5.23 11.53
C ARG A 36 12.35 4.28 10.62
N ILE A 37 11.54 4.82 9.69
CA ILE A 37 10.86 4.00 8.69
C ILE A 37 11.87 3.31 7.77
N GLU A 38 12.81 4.04 7.17
CA GLU A 38 13.81 3.50 6.24
C GLU A 38 14.71 2.41 6.84
N ASN A 39 14.89 2.45 8.17
CA ASN A 39 15.70 1.46 8.91
C ASN A 39 14.84 0.41 9.64
N ASN A 40 13.54 0.32 9.36
CA ASN A 40 12.59 -0.62 9.99
C ASN A 40 12.56 -0.53 11.53
N ALA A 41 12.84 0.65 12.08
CA ALA A 41 12.78 0.96 13.50
C ALA A 41 11.47 1.66 13.91
N GLU A 42 10.58 1.90 12.94
CA GLU A 42 9.24 2.43 13.18
C GLU A 42 8.22 1.29 13.22
N THR A 43 7.41 1.26 14.28
CA THR A 43 6.36 0.25 14.48
C THR A 43 5.00 0.74 13.98
N SER A 44 4.83 2.06 13.84
CA SER A 44 3.59 2.68 13.38
C SER A 44 3.71 3.14 11.92
N PRO A 45 3.03 2.48 10.97
CA PRO A 45 3.11 2.85 9.56
C PRO A 45 2.57 4.27 9.33
N PRO A 46 3.10 5.00 8.32
CA PRO A 46 2.61 6.35 8.00
C PRO A 46 1.11 6.34 7.68
N SER A 47 0.43 7.46 7.93
CA SER A 47 -0.97 7.61 7.52
C SER A 47 -1.11 7.49 6.01
N GLU A 48 -2.32 7.15 5.55
CA GLU A 48 -2.62 7.04 4.12
C GLU A 48 -2.25 8.32 3.34
N GLU A 49 -2.59 9.49 3.90
CA GLU A 49 -2.19 10.79 3.33
C GLU A 49 -0.66 10.92 3.17
N LYS A 50 0.12 10.43 4.14
CA LYS A 50 1.59 10.46 4.06
C LYS A 50 2.13 9.43 3.08
N ILE A 51 1.48 8.27 2.97
CA ILE A 51 1.84 7.24 1.97
C ILE A 51 1.57 7.76 0.56
N LEU A 52 0.45 8.47 0.35
CA LEU A 52 0.15 9.14 -0.92
C LEU A 52 1.24 10.17 -1.28
N LYS A 53 1.59 11.06 -0.34
CA LYS A 53 2.67 12.04 -0.55
C LYS A 53 4.03 11.38 -0.80
N LEU A 54 4.32 10.26 -0.13
CA LEU A 54 5.53 9.47 -0.39
C LEU A 54 5.52 8.90 -1.82
N ALA A 55 4.39 8.35 -2.27
CA ALA A 55 4.23 7.85 -3.63
C ALA A 55 4.47 8.95 -4.67
N GLU A 56 3.93 10.15 -4.46
CA GLU A 56 4.12 11.31 -5.35
C GLU A 56 5.60 11.77 -5.37
N VAL A 57 6.17 12.07 -4.21
CA VAL A 57 7.56 12.58 -4.09
C VAL A 57 8.57 11.56 -4.60
N LEU A 58 8.31 10.29 -4.32
CA LEU A 58 9.16 9.18 -4.74
C LEU A 58 8.63 8.50 -5.98
N ASN A 59 7.81 9.16 -6.83
CA ASN A 59 7.23 8.62 -8.08
C ASN A 59 7.07 7.08 -8.07
N ASP A 60 6.39 6.56 -7.05
CA ASP A 60 6.21 5.15 -6.74
C ASP A 60 4.72 4.81 -6.75
N ASN A 61 4.38 3.53 -6.78
CA ASN A 61 2.99 3.11 -6.77
C ASN A 61 2.39 3.18 -5.35
N PHE A 62 1.29 3.91 -5.21
CA PHE A 62 0.60 4.11 -3.94
C PHE A 62 0.11 2.79 -3.31
N ASP A 63 -0.51 1.92 -4.10
CA ASP A 63 -1.05 0.64 -3.62
C ASP A 63 0.06 -0.30 -3.13
N ASP A 64 1.22 -0.30 -3.81
CA ASP A 64 2.40 -1.03 -3.37
C ASP A 64 2.90 -0.51 -2.01
N LEU A 65 2.97 0.81 -1.82
CA LEU A 65 3.39 1.38 -0.54
C LEU A 65 2.36 1.09 0.56
N MET A 66 1.07 1.15 0.27
CA MET A 66 0.00 0.78 1.21
C MET A 66 0.11 -0.69 1.63
N ARG A 67 0.29 -1.60 0.67
CA ARG A 67 0.50 -3.03 0.91
C ARG A 67 1.73 -3.28 1.75
N LEU A 68 2.86 -2.63 1.43
CA LEU A 68 4.11 -2.73 2.19
C LEU A 68 3.99 -2.14 3.61
N ALA A 69 3.12 -1.15 3.79
CA ALA A 69 2.76 -0.60 5.10
C ALA A 69 1.78 -1.49 5.89
N GLY A 70 1.28 -2.59 5.29
CA GLY A 70 0.26 -3.44 5.90
C GLY A 70 -1.11 -2.77 6.00
N ARG A 71 -1.39 -1.80 5.13
CA ARG A 71 -2.64 -1.02 5.11
C ARG A 71 -3.44 -1.31 3.85
N VAL A 72 -4.75 -1.11 3.96
CA VAL A 72 -5.69 -1.10 2.84
C VAL A 72 -6.20 0.34 2.70
N PRO A 73 -6.31 0.89 1.48
CA PRO A 73 -6.86 2.24 1.27
C PRO A 73 -8.24 2.41 1.91
N GLY A 74 -8.52 3.61 2.41
CA GLY A 74 -9.78 3.94 3.09
C GLY A 74 -10.98 3.63 2.22
N GLU A 75 -10.92 4.01 0.93
CA GLU A 75 -11.97 3.72 -0.06
C GLU A 75 -12.29 2.22 -0.15
N VAL A 76 -11.27 1.36 -0.20
CA VAL A 76 -11.45 -0.10 -0.26
C VAL A 76 -12.01 -0.63 1.06
N SER A 77 -11.56 -0.09 2.20
CA SER A 77 -12.12 -0.44 3.50
C SER A 77 -13.61 -0.08 3.59
N ASP A 78 -13.98 1.08 3.07
CA ASP A 78 -15.36 1.57 3.10
C ASP A 78 -16.25 0.80 2.14
N LEU A 79 -15.75 0.41 0.97
CA LEU A 79 -16.42 -0.53 0.07
C LEU A 79 -16.74 -1.85 0.78
N ILE A 80 -15.76 -2.44 1.49
CA ILE A 80 -15.98 -3.69 2.24
C ILE A 80 -17.00 -3.51 3.37
N LYS A 81 -17.03 -2.35 4.04
CA LYS A 81 -18.00 -2.06 5.11
C LYS A 81 -19.41 -1.80 4.57
N SER A 82 -19.52 -1.25 3.37
CA SER A 82 -20.80 -0.85 2.76
C SER A 82 -21.66 -2.04 2.34
N ASP A 83 -21.05 -3.19 2.07
CA ASP A 83 -21.74 -4.42 1.69
C ASP A 83 -21.53 -5.50 2.76
N SER A 84 -22.61 -5.83 3.48
CA SER A 84 -22.59 -6.83 4.55
C SER A 84 -22.19 -8.23 4.09
N SER A 85 -22.31 -8.54 2.79
CA SER A 85 -21.90 -9.82 2.20
C SER A 85 -20.41 -9.88 1.88
N MET A 86 -19.74 -8.73 1.71
CA MET A 86 -18.35 -8.66 1.26
C MET A 86 -17.36 -9.32 2.22
N PRO A 87 -17.44 -9.12 3.56
CA PRO A 87 -16.54 -9.82 4.48
C PRO A 87 -16.73 -11.36 4.46
N ALA A 88 -17.96 -11.83 4.31
CA ALA A 88 -18.25 -13.27 4.22
C ALA A 88 -17.70 -13.85 2.91
N PHE A 89 -17.87 -13.12 1.80
CA PHE A 89 -17.30 -13.46 0.50
C PHE A 89 -15.76 -13.59 0.57
N LEU A 90 -15.07 -12.59 1.12
CA LEU A 90 -13.60 -12.62 1.22
C LEU A 90 -13.08 -13.77 2.09
N ARG A 91 -13.78 -14.11 3.18
CA ARG A 91 -13.44 -15.29 4.01
C ARG A 91 -13.59 -16.58 3.22
N ARG A 92 -14.72 -16.77 2.54
CA ARG A 92 -14.97 -17.97 1.74
C ARG A 92 -13.95 -18.15 0.62
N ALA A 93 -13.64 -17.06 -0.11
CA ALA A 93 -12.63 -17.08 -1.17
C ALA A 93 -11.26 -17.52 -0.63
N LYS A 94 -10.88 -17.03 0.55
CA LYS A 94 -9.64 -17.46 1.22
C LYS A 94 -9.66 -18.93 1.63
N GLU A 95 -10.77 -19.41 2.22
CA GLU A 95 -10.92 -20.82 2.62
C GLU A 95 -10.81 -21.79 1.45
N ASP A 96 -11.35 -21.39 0.29
CA ASP A 96 -11.28 -22.17 -0.95
C ASP A 96 -9.94 -22.00 -1.69
N ASN A 97 -8.97 -21.26 -1.12
CA ASN A 97 -7.69 -20.93 -1.74
C ASN A 97 -7.82 -20.25 -3.11
N VAL A 98 -8.90 -19.50 -3.33
CA VAL A 98 -9.12 -18.75 -4.57
C VAL A 98 -8.25 -17.50 -4.55
N SER A 99 -7.40 -17.37 -5.56
CA SER A 99 -6.53 -16.22 -5.76
C SER A 99 -7.30 -15.01 -6.28
N ALA A 100 -6.77 -13.80 -6.01
CA ALA A 100 -7.33 -12.58 -6.58
C ALA A 100 -7.36 -12.60 -8.12
N THR A 101 -6.35 -13.23 -8.75
CA THR A 101 -6.28 -13.40 -10.20
C THR A 101 -7.40 -14.27 -10.76
N GLU A 102 -7.77 -15.34 -10.06
CA GLU A 102 -8.90 -16.19 -10.46
C GLU A 102 -10.23 -15.44 -10.31
N LEU A 103 -10.41 -14.68 -9.22
CA LEU A 103 -11.59 -13.84 -9.03
C LEU A 103 -11.74 -12.80 -10.15
N LEU A 104 -10.65 -12.14 -10.53
CA LEU A 104 -10.65 -11.18 -11.65
C LEU A 104 -11.07 -11.85 -12.96
N LYS A 105 -10.52 -13.03 -13.26
CA LYS A 105 -10.88 -13.80 -14.46
C LYS A 105 -12.37 -14.15 -14.48
N MET A 106 -12.95 -14.58 -13.35
CA MET A 106 -14.39 -14.87 -13.25
C MET A 106 -15.25 -13.63 -13.56
N LEU A 107 -14.82 -12.43 -13.15
CA LEU A 107 -15.52 -11.18 -13.45
C LEU A 107 -15.45 -10.81 -14.94
N GLU A 108 -14.31 -11.05 -15.59
CA GLU A 108 -14.12 -10.83 -17.03
C GLU A 108 -14.97 -11.78 -17.89
N GLU A 109 -15.02 -13.05 -17.52
CA GLU A 109 -15.85 -14.07 -18.19
C GLU A 109 -17.35 -13.73 -18.10
N ARG A 110 -17.80 -13.13 -16.99
CA ARG A 110 -19.18 -12.67 -16.82
C ARG A 110 -19.51 -11.48 -17.74
N LYS A 111 -18.56 -10.56 -17.96
CA LYS A 111 -18.74 -9.43 -18.88
C LYS A 111 -18.81 -9.88 -20.34
N SER A 112 -18.05 -10.91 -20.70
CA SER A 112 -17.97 -11.42 -22.08
C SER A 112 -19.19 -12.26 -22.52
N LYS A 113 -20.03 -12.67 -21.57
CA LYS A 113 -21.29 -13.40 -21.80
C LYS A 113 -22.53 -12.50 -21.81
N LYS A 114 -22.36 -11.19 -21.60
CA LYS A 114 -23.39 -10.16 -21.76
C LYS A 114 -23.23 -9.50 -23.12
#